data_AF-A0AAU1G0Z9-F1
#
_entry.id   AF-A0AAU1G0Z9-F1
#
_cell.length_a   1.000
_cell.length_b   1.000
_cell.length_c   1.000
_cell.angle_alpha   90.00
_cell.angle_beta   90.00
_cell.angle_gamma   90.00
#
_symmetry.space_group_name_H-M   'P 1'
#
loop_
_entity.id
_entity.type
_entity.pdbx_description
1 polymer ?
#
loop_
_entity_poly.entity_id
_entity_poly.type
_entity_poly.pdbx_seq_one_letter_code
_entity_poly.pdbx_strand_id
1 'polypeptide(L)'
;MLDWIPAWGSTAFISIATTIVTGHYISPLLEVHNRRFQTKMQAQEKITAAALSVLSATQKLRTVQVPDGVSDTLRAALTEERGRWRKQLDEATCHLADHAQEFVFTFRGPNSIRGMRYCGTVRMVWISDRTDEDKLRHLLDLTAHSHTLFLGSRWRLLALGRAIRQLDRRFEELDQEGRPPQPDSRPLPAVEA
;
A
#
# COMPACT_ATOMS: atom_id res chain seq x y z
N MET A 1 -18.66 -53.51 36.18
CA MET A 1 -18.63 -54.02 34.78
C MET A 1 -17.85 -53.05 33.89
N LEU A 2 -16.68 -52.55 34.32
CA LEU A 2 -15.87 -51.61 33.51
C LEU A 2 -14.35 -51.75 33.74
N ASP A 3 -13.87 -52.89 34.27
CA ASP A 3 -12.44 -53.10 34.58
C ASP A 3 -11.68 -53.84 33.45
N TRP A 4 -12.32 -54.07 32.30
CA TRP A 4 -11.77 -54.83 31.16
C TRP A 4 -11.29 -53.96 30.00
N ILE A 5 -11.25 -52.63 30.12
CA ILE A 5 -10.74 -51.80 29.01
C ILE A 5 -9.24 -51.60 29.23
N PRO A 6 -8.36 -52.26 28.46
CA PRO A 6 -6.94 -52.05 28.60
C PRO A 6 -6.60 -50.58 28.32
N ALA A 7 -5.61 -50.03 29.02
CA ALA A 7 -5.32 -48.59 29.03
C ALA A 7 -5.17 -47.97 27.63
N TRP A 8 -4.68 -48.73 26.64
CA TRP A 8 -4.58 -48.33 25.24
C TRP A 8 -5.93 -48.16 24.52
N GLY A 9 -6.96 -48.90 24.93
CA GLY A 9 -8.32 -48.79 24.41
C GLY A 9 -9.01 -47.50 24.84
N SER A 10 -8.75 -47.04 26.07
CA SER A 10 -9.26 -45.74 26.55
C SER A 10 -8.64 -44.57 25.80
N THR A 11 -7.33 -44.62 25.51
CA THR A 11 -6.62 -43.59 24.72
C THR A 11 -7.06 -43.59 23.26
N ALA A 12 -7.26 -44.77 22.66
CA ALA A 12 -7.80 -44.89 21.31
C ALA A 12 -9.25 -44.36 21.21
N PHE A 13 -10.08 -44.62 22.21
CA PHE A 13 -11.45 -44.11 22.24
C PHE A 13 -11.48 -42.59 22.43
N ILE A 14 -10.64 -42.05 23.32
CA ILE A 14 -10.51 -40.60 23.51
C ILE A 14 -10.00 -39.93 22.22
N SER A 15 -9.05 -40.51 21.49
CA SER A 15 -8.54 -39.93 20.24
C SER A 15 -9.60 -39.92 19.14
N ILE A 16 -10.35 -41.01 18.98
CA ILE A 16 -11.46 -41.11 18.03
C ILE A 16 -12.56 -40.11 18.40
N ALA A 17 -12.97 -40.06 19.67
CA ALA A 17 -13.97 -39.12 20.16
C ALA A 17 -13.53 -37.66 19.97
N THR A 18 -12.28 -37.33 20.29
CA THR A 18 -11.72 -35.98 20.11
C THR A 18 -11.67 -35.61 18.62
N THR A 19 -11.32 -36.55 17.74
CA THR A 19 -11.26 -36.31 16.29
C THR A 19 -12.66 -36.11 15.70
N ILE A 20 -13.65 -36.88 16.13
CA ILE A 20 -15.04 -36.71 15.71
C ILE A 20 -15.61 -35.39 16.24
N VAL A 21 -15.40 -35.07 17.52
CA VAL A 21 -15.89 -33.80 18.11
C VAL A 21 -15.21 -32.60 17.46
N THR A 22 -13.90 -32.64 17.27
CA THR A 22 -13.14 -31.56 16.64
C THR A 22 -13.51 -31.43 15.16
N GLY A 23 -13.60 -32.55 14.44
CA GLY A 23 -13.91 -32.57 13.01
C GLY A 23 -15.35 -32.19 12.68
N HIS A 24 -16.32 -32.58 13.51
CA HIS A 24 -17.75 -32.36 13.21
C HIS A 24 -18.33 -31.09 13.84
N TYR A 25 -17.84 -30.66 15.01
CA TYR A 25 -18.41 -29.50 15.72
C TYR A 25 -17.49 -28.27 15.73
N ILE A 26 -16.18 -28.46 15.86
CA ILE A 26 -15.23 -27.34 15.95
C ILE A 26 -14.79 -26.88 14.55
N SER A 27 -14.56 -27.81 13.63
CA SER A 27 -14.19 -27.51 12.24
C SER A 27 -15.13 -26.54 11.51
N PRO A 28 -16.47 -26.71 11.52
CA PRO A 28 -17.37 -25.76 10.85
C PRO A 28 -17.34 -24.37 11.51
N LEU A 29 -17.15 -24.30 12.84
CA LEU A 29 -17.03 -23.03 13.55
C LEU A 29 -15.72 -22.31 13.19
N LEU A 30 -14.62 -23.07 13.11
CA LEU A 30 -13.31 -22.57 12.69
C LEU A 30 -13.32 -22.12 11.24
N GLU A 31 -14.02 -22.83 10.35
CA GLU A 31 -14.14 -22.45 8.94
C GLU A 31 -14.91 -21.13 8.79
N VAL A 32 -16.03 -20.95 9.51
CA VAL A 32 -16.78 -19.69 9.52
C VAL A 32 -15.95 -18.54 10.10
N HIS A 33 -15.25 -18.77 11.20
CA HIS A 33 -14.36 -17.77 11.81
C HIS A 33 -13.19 -17.42 10.90
N ASN A 34 -12.55 -18.41 10.27
CA ASN A 34 -11.46 -18.21 9.33
C ASN A 34 -11.94 -17.42 8.11
N ARG A 35 -13.11 -17.76 7.55
CA ARG A 35 -13.71 -17.01 6.45
C ARG A 35 -13.98 -15.55 6.83
N ARG A 36 -14.58 -15.30 7.99
CA ARG A 36 -14.80 -13.92 8.49
C ARG A 36 -13.49 -13.16 8.69
N PHE A 37 -12.47 -13.83 9.23
CA PHE A 37 -11.15 -13.27 9.42
C PHE A 37 -10.47 -12.92 8.09
N GLN A 38 -10.52 -13.82 7.11
CA GLN A 38 -9.99 -13.59 5.75
C GLN A 38 -10.69 -12.41 5.06
N THR A 39 -12.03 -12.34 5.11
CA THR A 39 -12.79 -11.21 4.54
C THR A 39 -12.36 -9.90 5.18
N LYS A 40 -12.17 -9.88 6.51
CA LYS A 40 -11.67 -8.70 7.23
C LYS A 40 -10.25 -8.31 6.79
N MET A 41 -9.34 -9.27 6.65
CA MET A 41 -7.97 -9.01 6.20
C MET A 41 -7.95 -8.48 4.76
N GLN A 42 -8.75 -9.04 3.87
CA GLN A 42 -8.87 -8.54 2.49
C GLN A 42 -9.40 -7.11 2.43
N ALA A 43 -10.42 -6.76 3.22
CA ALA A 43 -10.91 -5.39 3.33
C ALA A 43 -9.82 -4.44 3.83
N GLN A 44 -9.08 -4.85 4.86
CA GLN A 44 -7.94 -4.10 5.38
C GLN A 44 -6.86 -3.88 4.31
N GLU A 45 -6.51 -4.91 3.55
CA GLU A 45 -5.53 -4.83 2.45
C GLU A 45 -5.98 -3.88 1.35
N LYS A 46 -7.24 -3.95 0.91
CA LYS A 46 -7.79 -3.05 -0.11
C LYS A 46 -7.77 -1.59 0.33
N ILE A 47 -8.23 -1.32 1.55
CA ILE A 47 -8.16 0.01 2.17
C ILE A 47 -6.71 0.52 2.21
N THR A 48 -5.80 -0.33 2.66
CA THR A 48 -4.37 -0.01 2.77
C THR A 48 -3.79 0.33 1.40
N ALA A 49 -4.09 -0.49 0.39
CA ALA A 49 -3.64 -0.30 -0.98
C ALA A 49 -4.19 0.98 -1.60
N ALA A 50 -5.46 1.30 -1.34
CA ALA A 50 -6.07 2.56 -1.78
C ALA A 50 -5.40 3.77 -1.12
N ALA A 51 -5.17 3.74 0.20
CA ALA A 51 -4.45 4.81 0.90
C ALA A 51 -3.00 4.99 0.39
N LEU A 52 -2.28 3.90 0.12
CA LEU A 52 -0.96 3.94 -0.50
C LEU A 52 -1.00 4.49 -1.94
N SER A 53 -2.06 4.19 -2.69
CA SER A 53 -2.28 4.74 -4.02
C SER A 53 -2.49 6.25 -3.97
N VAL A 54 -3.27 6.75 -3.00
CA VAL A 54 -3.42 8.19 -2.74
C VAL A 54 -2.06 8.82 -2.43
N LEU A 55 -1.29 8.26 -1.49
CA LEU A 55 0.02 8.81 -1.11
C LEU A 55 0.99 8.88 -2.30
N SER A 56 1.11 7.76 -3.01
CA SER A 56 2.07 7.62 -4.11
C SER A 56 1.71 8.48 -5.33
N ALA A 57 0.43 8.50 -5.73
CA ALA A 57 -0.03 9.34 -6.84
C ALA A 57 0.11 10.83 -6.50
N THR A 58 -0.22 11.21 -5.26
CA THR A 58 -0.04 12.59 -4.78
C THR A 58 1.43 12.99 -4.82
N GLN A 59 2.34 12.15 -4.31
CA GLN A 59 3.77 12.42 -4.35
C GLN A 59 4.27 12.57 -5.80
N LYS A 60 3.91 11.65 -6.70
CA LYS A 60 4.31 11.71 -8.13
C LYS A 60 3.83 12.98 -8.82
N LEU A 61 2.59 13.40 -8.57
CA LEU A 61 2.03 14.62 -9.14
C LEU A 61 2.73 15.89 -8.65
N ARG A 62 3.30 15.88 -7.44
CA ARG A 62 4.09 17.00 -6.91
C ARG A 62 5.53 16.99 -7.42
N THR A 63 6.16 15.83 -7.52
CA THR A 63 7.58 15.72 -7.90
C THR A 63 7.80 15.84 -9.40
N VAL A 64 6.93 15.23 -10.22
CA VAL A 64 7.09 15.21 -11.67
C VAL A 64 6.30 16.37 -12.28
N GLN A 65 6.92 17.53 -12.32
CA GLN A 65 6.44 18.71 -13.04
C GLN A 65 6.83 18.62 -14.52
N VAL A 66 6.08 19.29 -15.41
CA VAL A 66 6.45 19.40 -16.83
C VAL A 66 7.37 20.60 -16.98
N PRO A 67 8.68 20.43 -17.26
CA PRO A 67 9.61 21.56 -17.31
C PRO A 67 9.40 22.40 -18.57
N ASP A 68 9.65 23.70 -18.45
CA ASP A 68 9.68 24.60 -19.59
C ASP A 68 10.94 24.31 -20.44
N GLY A 69 10.77 24.18 -21.77
CA GLY A 69 11.89 23.93 -22.70
C GLY A 69 12.21 22.47 -23.05
N VAL A 70 11.41 21.50 -22.61
CA VAL A 70 11.52 20.10 -23.08
C VAL A 70 10.98 19.92 -24.50
N SER A 71 11.38 18.84 -25.18
CA SER A 71 10.83 18.48 -26.49
C SER A 71 9.31 18.26 -26.42
N ASP A 72 8.61 18.52 -27.51
CA ASP A 72 7.15 18.33 -27.58
C ASP A 72 6.73 16.88 -27.29
N THR A 73 7.57 15.91 -27.70
CA THR A 73 7.38 14.49 -27.42
C THR A 73 7.45 14.18 -25.92
N LEU A 74 8.44 14.71 -25.22
CA LEU A 74 8.59 14.51 -23.77
C LEU A 74 7.49 15.25 -23.00
N ARG A 75 7.11 16.46 -23.46
CA ARG A 75 5.99 17.21 -22.89
C ARG A 75 4.68 16.42 -22.97
N ALA A 76 4.39 15.83 -24.12
CA ALA A 76 3.19 15.01 -24.32
C ALA A 76 3.20 13.79 -23.40
N ALA A 77 4.31 13.04 -23.35
CA ALA A 77 4.44 11.85 -22.49
C ALA A 77 4.28 12.18 -21.00
N LEU A 78 4.91 13.25 -20.50
CA LEU A 78 4.76 13.68 -19.10
C LEU A 78 3.34 14.13 -18.78
N THR A 79 2.66 14.77 -19.73
CA THR A 79 1.27 15.19 -19.56
C THR A 79 0.33 13.99 -19.47
N GLU A 80 0.54 12.97 -20.31
CA GLU A 80 -0.22 11.72 -20.28
C GLU A 80 -0.02 10.97 -18.96
N GLU A 81 1.23 10.82 -18.50
CA GLU A 81 1.54 10.17 -17.23
C GLU A 81 0.91 10.90 -16.03
N ARG A 82 0.94 12.24 -16.04
CA ARG A 82 0.23 13.04 -15.02
C ARG A 82 -1.27 12.82 -15.07
N GLY A 83 -1.86 12.71 -16.26
CA GLY A 83 -3.27 12.35 -16.44
C GLY A 83 -3.59 10.98 -15.83
N ARG A 84 -2.74 9.98 -16.07
CA ARG A 84 -2.86 8.64 -15.49
C ARG A 84 -2.84 8.65 -13.96
N TRP A 85 -1.91 9.40 -13.34
CA TRP A 85 -1.85 9.49 -11.88
C TRP A 85 -3.03 10.25 -11.29
N ARG A 86 -3.56 11.28 -11.97
CA ARG A 86 -4.80 11.95 -11.54
C ARG A 86 -5.98 10.98 -11.53
N LYS A 87 -6.11 10.14 -12.56
CA LYS A 87 -7.14 9.10 -12.63
C LYS A 87 -6.96 8.08 -11.50
N GLN A 88 -5.74 7.62 -11.27
CA GLN A 88 -5.43 6.71 -10.16
C GLN A 88 -5.79 7.32 -8.80
N LEU A 89 -5.51 8.61 -8.60
CA LEU A 89 -5.85 9.32 -7.38
C LEU A 89 -7.37 9.43 -7.21
N ASP A 90 -8.09 9.78 -8.29
CA ASP A 90 -9.55 9.84 -8.29
C ASP A 90 -10.19 8.51 -7.91
N GLU A 91 -9.79 7.42 -8.58
CA GLU A 91 -10.26 6.06 -8.29
C GLU A 91 -9.97 5.65 -6.84
N ALA A 92 -8.76 5.92 -6.34
CA ALA A 92 -8.38 5.59 -4.98
C ALA A 92 -9.19 6.39 -3.94
N THR A 93 -9.42 7.69 -4.17
CA THR A 93 -10.25 8.50 -3.26
C THR A 93 -11.72 8.08 -3.28
N CYS A 94 -12.25 7.69 -4.46
CA CYS A 94 -13.60 7.17 -4.61
C CYS A 94 -13.75 5.86 -3.83
N HIS A 95 -12.84 4.91 -4.06
CA HIS A 95 -12.84 3.62 -3.37
C HIS A 95 -12.81 3.80 -1.85
N LEU A 96 -11.93 4.68 -1.33
CA LEU A 96 -11.87 4.95 0.11
C LEU A 96 -13.20 5.49 0.66
N ALA A 97 -13.85 6.41 -0.04
CA ALA A 97 -15.12 6.99 0.39
C ALA A 97 -16.25 5.94 0.37
N ASP A 98 -16.37 5.17 -0.72
CA ASP A 98 -17.44 4.18 -0.90
C ASP A 98 -17.31 3.01 0.11
N HIS A 99 -16.08 2.69 0.51
CA HIS A 99 -15.79 1.59 1.43
C HIS A 99 -15.40 2.08 2.83
N ALA A 100 -15.70 3.34 3.19
CA ALA A 100 -15.31 3.93 4.48
C ALA A 100 -15.85 3.14 5.70
N GLN A 101 -17.02 2.51 5.55
CA GLN A 101 -17.64 1.65 6.56
C GLN A 101 -16.80 0.41 6.91
N GLU A 102 -15.96 -0.08 5.99
CA GLU A 102 -15.10 -1.24 6.24
C GLU A 102 -14.06 -0.95 7.34
N PHE A 103 -13.71 0.32 7.59
CA PHE A 103 -12.86 0.71 8.73
C PHE A 103 -13.50 0.40 10.09
N VAL A 104 -14.83 0.47 10.19
CA VAL A 104 -15.58 0.14 11.43
C VAL A 104 -15.44 -1.34 11.78
N PHE A 105 -15.40 -2.19 10.77
CA PHE A 105 -15.23 -3.63 10.96
C PHE A 105 -13.76 -4.04 11.07
N THR A 106 -12.85 -3.25 10.49
CA THR A 106 -11.42 -3.53 10.46
C THR A 106 -10.73 -3.15 11.78
N PHE A 107 -10.96 -1.92 12.25
CA PHE A 107 -10.28 -1.35 13.41
C PHE A 107 -11.23 -1.21 14.61
N ARG A 108 -10.72 -1.38 15.84
CA ARG A 108 -11.55 -1.27 17.06
C ARG A 108 -11.45 0.12 17.68
N GLY A 109 -12.54 0.55 18.30
CA GLY A 109 -12.56 1.76 19.16
C GLY A 109 -12.39 3.06 18.38
N PRO A 110 -11.78 4.11 18.97
CA PRO A 110 -11.69 5.44 18.36
C PRO A 110 -11.01 5.48 16.98
N ASN A 111 -10.18 4.48 16.67
CA ASN A 111 -9.44 4.40 15.41
C ASN A 111 -10.35 4.07 14.21
N SER A 112 -11.48 3.36 14.39
CA SER A 112 -12.43 3.16 13.29
C SER A 112 -13.07 4.46 12.84
N ILE A 113 -13.49 5.30 13.79
CA ILE A 113 -14.11 6.60 13.52
C ILE A 113 -13.11 7.52 12.81
N ARG A 114 -11.85 7.53 13.26
CA ARG A 114 -10.78 8.31 12.61
C ARG A 114 -10.51 7.83 11.18
N GLY A 115 -10.44 6.52 10.96
CA GLY A 115 -10.24 5.95 9.62
C GLY A 115 -11.39 6.26 8.66
N MET A 116 -12.64 6.13 9.13
CA MET A 116 -13.83 6.50 8.36
C MET A 116 -13.85 8.00 8.01
N ARG A 117 -13.50 8.87 8.97
CA ARG A 117 -13.36 10.31 8.72
C ARG A 117 -12.27 10.61 7.70
N TYR A 118 -11.13 9.93 7.79
CA TYR A 118 -10.05 10.06 6.83
C TYR A 118 -10.52 9.74 5.40
N CYS A 119 -11.20 8.60 5.20
CA CYS A 119 -11.75 8.20 3.91
C CYS A 119 -12.63 9.28 3.27
N GLY A 120 -13.61 9.79 4.02
CA GLY A 120 -14.50 10.85 3.53
C GLY A 120 -13.75 12.16 3.27
N THR A 121 -12.83 12.54 4.16
CA THR A 121 -12.08 13.80 4.05
C THR A 121 -11.19 13.81 2.81
N VAL A 122 -10.49 12.71 2.52
CA VAL A 122 -9.64 12.59 1.33
C VAL A 122 -10.44 12.82 0.05
N ARG A 123 -11.63 12.21 -0.07
CA ARG A 123 -12.50 12.46 -1.23
C ARG A 123 -12.96 13.91 -1.30
N MET A 124 -13.40 14.48 -0.19
CA MET A 124 -13.87 15.88 -0.14
C MET A 124 -12.76 16.88 -0.49
N VAL A 125 -11.52 16.63 -0.07
CA VAL A 125 -10.37 17.44 -0.47
C VAL A 125 -10.18 17.36 -1.98
N TRP A 126 -10.19 16.15 -2.56
CA TRP A 126 -9.95 15.96 -3.99
C TRP A 126 -10.98 16.66 -4.89
N ILE A 127 -12.27 16.55 -4.56
CA ILE A 127 -13.36 17.16 -5.36
C ILE A 127 -13.63 18.64 -5.04
N SER A 128 -12.96 19.21 -4.04
CA SER A 128 -13.18 20.61 -3.66
C SER A 128 -12.71 21.60 -4.72
N ASP A 129 -13.13 22.86 -4.60
CA ASP A 129 -12.72 23.95 -5.50
C ASP A 129 -11.32 24.53 -5.16
N ARG A 130 -10.51 23.80 -4.39
CA ARG A 130 -9.14 24.21 -4.03
C ARG A 130 -8.22 24.14 -5.24
N THR A 131 -7.13 24.90 -5.19
CA THR A 131 -6.04 24.75 -6.17
C THR A 131 -5.47 23.33 -6.14
N ASP A 132 -4.96 22.86 -7.28
CA ASP A 132 -4.38 21.52 -7.37
C ASP A 132 -3.22 21.33 -6.38
N GLU A 133 -2.36 22.33 -6.20
CA GLU A 133 -1.25 22.24 -5.24
C GLU A 133 -1.76 22.13 -3.79
N ASP A 134 -2.80 22.89 -3.43
CA ASP A 134 -3.41 22.80 -2.10
C ASP A 134 -4.06 21.43 -1.86
N LYS A 135 -4.76 20.89 -2.85
CA LYS A 135 -5.32 19.54 -2.78
C LYS A 135 -4.22 18.53 -2.53
N LEU A 136 -3.16 18.54 -3.34
CA LEU A 136 -2.06 17.59 -3.23
C LEU A 136 -1.34 17.72 -1.88
N ARG A 137 -1.11 18.95 -1.39
CA ARG A 137 -0.52 19.20 -0.07
C ARG A 137 -1.36 18.60 1.05
N HIS A 138 -2.67 18.88 1.08
CA HIS A 138 -3.57 18.34 2.10
C HIS A 138 -3.70 16.82 2.03
N LEU A 139 -3.80 16.26 0.83
CA LEU A 139 -3.88 14.82 0.62
C LEU A 139 -2.60 14.12 1.11
N LEU A 140 -1.43 14.67 0.81
CA LEU A 140 -0.17 14.12 1.28
C LEU A 140 -0.07 14.13 2.80
N ASP A 141 -0.42 15.26 3.42
CA ASP A 141 -0.36 15.44 4.87
C ASP A 141 -1.33 14.49 5.60
N LEU A 142 -2.60 14.47 5.19
CA LEU A 142 -3.62 13.58 5.75
C LEU A 142 -3.24 12.10 5.60
N THR A 143 -2.74 11.72 4.42
CA THR A 143 -2.42 10.32 4.11
C THR A 143 -1.15 9.86 4.82
N ALA A 144 -0.15 10.73 4.99
CA ALA A 144 1.05 10.42 5.77
C ALA A 144 0.70 10.13 7.24
N HIS A 145 -0.14 10.98 7.85
CA HIS A 145 -0.61 10.76 9.22
C HIS A 145 -1.45 9.49 9.36
N SER A 146 -2.32 9.21 8.39
CA SER A 146 -3.09 7.96 8.33
C SER A 146 -2.17 6.74 8.22
N HIS A 147 -1.15 6.80 7.36
CA HIS A 147 -0.18 5.72 7.21
C HIS A 147 0.59 5.45 8.50
N THR A 148 1.02 6.48 9.24
CA THR A 148 1.67 6.30 10.55
C THR A 148 0.73 5.65 11.57
N LEU A 149 -0.55 6.03 11.59
CA LEU A 149 -1.53 5.52 12.56
C LEU A 149 -2.00 4.09 12.29
N PHE A 150 -2.16 3.71 11.02
CA PHE A 150 -2.82 2.45 10.64
C PHE A 150 -1.88 1.43 9.97
N LEU A 151 -0.76 1.89 9.39
CA LEU A 151 0.08 1.07 8.50
C LEU A 151 1.53 0.91 9.01
N GLY A 152 1.89 1.64 10.06
CA GLY A 152 3.17 1.56 10.75
C GLY A 152 3.36 0.28 11.56
N SER A 153 3.53 -0.87 10.91
CA SER A 153 4.17 -2.01 11.59
C SER A 153 5.65 -1.72 11.78
N ARG A 154 6.11 -1.66 13.03
CA ARG A 154 7.51 -1.33 13.40
C ARG A 154 8.55 -2.20 12.68
N TRP A 155 8.17 -3.43 12.30
CA TRP A 155 9.00 -4.36 11.52
C TRP A 155 9.03 -4.05 10.01
N ARG A 156 7.93 -3.53 9.45
CA ARG A 156 7.88 -3.06 8.05
C ARG A 156 8.76 -1.83 7.85
N LEU A 157 8.83 -0.92 8.82
CA LEU A 157 9.68 0.27 8.76
C LEU A 157 11.18 -0.08 8.64
N LEU A 158 11.64 -1.11 9.37
CA LEU A 158 13.02 -1.59 9.29
C LEU A 158 13.32 -2.33 7.96
N ALA A 159 12.35 -3.08 7.42
CA ALA A 159 12.49 -3.73 6.12
C ALA A 159 12.48 -2.69 4.97
N LEU A 160 11.66 -1.66 5.08
CA LEU A 160 11.52 -0.57 4.11
C LEU A 160 12.84 0.21 3.94
N GLY A 161 13.55 0.52 5.03
CA GLY A 161 14.83 1.22 4.96
C GLY A 161 15.97 0.45 4.28
N ARG A 162 15.88 -0.89 4.22
CA ARG A 162 16.82 -1.72 3.43
C ARG A 162 16.43 -1.74 1.94
N ALA A 163 15.13 -1.84 1.65
CA ALA A 163 14.62 -1.80 0.28
C ALA A 163 14.86 -0.45 -0.40
N ILE A 164 14.68 0.67 0.32
CA ILE A 164 14.93 2.02 -0.20
C ILE A 164 16.37 2.17 -0.70
N ARG A 165 17.36 1.81 0.13
CA ARG A 165 18.78 1.92 -0.25
C ARG A 165 19.17 1.09 -1.48
N GLN A 166 18.53 -0.07 -1.67
CA GLN A 166 18.75 -0.89 -2.86
C GLN A 166 18.09 -0.28 -4.10
N LEU A 167 16.92 0.33 -3.92
CA LEU A 167 16.16 0.97 -5.00
C LEU A 167 16.84 2.26 -5.48
N ASP A 168 17.34 3.10 -4.57
CA ASP A 168 18.08 4.32 -4.89
C ASP A 168 19.34 4.01 -5.71
N ARG A 169 20.05 2.93 -5.36
CA ARG A 169 21.20 2.44 -6.12
C ARG A 169 20.84 2.07 -7.55
N ARG A 170 19.67 1.46 -7.76
CA ARG A 170 19.18 1.07 -9.09
C ARG A 170 18.73 2.27 -9.92
N PHE A 171 18.17 3.31 -9.30
CA PHE A 171 17.84 4.54 -10.01
C PHE A 171 19.10 5.25 -10.51
N GLU A 172 20.14 5.32 -9.68
CA GLU A 172 21.42 5.92 -10.07
C GLU A 172 22.08 5.16 -11.24
N GLU A 173 22.00 3.83 -11.27
CA GLU A 173 22.49 3.00 -12.39
C GLU A 173 21.74 3.31 -13.71
N LEU A 174 20.42 3.46 -13.66
CA LEU A 174 19.59 3.74 -14.85
C LEU A 174 19.77 5.17 -15.37
N ASP A 175 19.93 6.15 -14.48
CA ASP A 175 20.22 7.55 -14.86
C ASP A 175 21.59 7.68 -15.55
N GLN A 176 22.54 6.79 -15.22
CA GLN A 176 23.86 6.74 -15.87
C GLN A 176 23.81 6.05 -17.24
N GLU A 177 22.99 5.01 -17.40
CA GLU A 177 22.81 4.29 -18.67
C GLU A 177 22.07 5.13 -19.73
N GLY A 178 21.14 5.99 -19.29
CA GLY A 178 20.40 6.91 -20.17
C GLY A 178 21.19 8.15 -20.64
N ARG A 179 22.41 8.38 -20.14
CA ARG A 179 23.23 9.53 -20.53
C ARG A 179 24.02 9.20 -21.80
N PRO A 180 23.92 9.99 -22.89
CA PRO A 180 24.72 9.74 -24.09
C PRO A 180 26.22 9.77 -23.73
N PRO A 181 27.07 8.91 -24.35
CA PRO A 181 28.48 8.85 -24.03
C PRO A 181 29.10 10.23 -24.18
N GLN A 182 29.77 10.70 -23.11
CA GLN A 182 30.50 11.95 -23.12
C GLN A 182 31.58 11.82 -24.21
N PRO A 183 31.66 12.74 -25.19
CA PRO A 183 32.68 12.65 -26.22
C PRO A 183 34.04 12.67 -25.52
N ASP A 184 34.84 11.63 -25.78
CA ASP A 184 36.20 11.49 -25.27
C ASP A 184 36.90 12.84 -25.40
N SER A 185 37.25 13.42 -24.26
CA SER A 185 38.11 14.59 -24.20
C SER A 185 39.49 14.14 -24.66
N ARG A 186 39.68 13.99 -25.97
CA ARG A 186 41.00 13.81 -26.57
C ARG A 186 41.85 14.96 -26.05
N PRO A 187 42.98 14.70 -25.37
CA PRO A 187 43.91 15.76 -25.06
C PRO A 187 44.33 16.41 -26.38
N LEU A 188 44.11 17.71 -26.52
CA LEU A 188 44.59 18.49 -27.64
C LEU A 188 46.12 18.29 -27.72
N PRO A 189 46.68 18.02 -28.92
CA PRO A 189 48.13 17.90 -29.06
C PRO A 189 48.76 19.21 -28.61
N ALA A 190 49.80 19.09 -27.78
CA ALA A 190 50.60 20.22 -27.34
C ALA A 190 51.09 20.98 -28.59
N VAL A 191 50.70 22.25 -28.69
CA VAL A 191 51.26 23.17 -29.67
C VAL A 191 52.71 23.40 -29.25
N GLU A 192 53.65 22.81 -30.00
CA GLU A 192 55.07 23.16 -29.91
C GLU A 192 55.22 24.63 -30.36
N ALA A 193 55.87 25.42 -29.50
CA ALA A 193 56.31 26.79 -29.76
C ALA A 193 57.81 26.89 -29.55
#